data_AF-A0A1B6HH83-F1
#
_entry.id   AF-A0A1B6HH83-F1
#
_cell.length_a   1.000
_cell.length_b   1.000
_cell.length_c   1.000
_cell.angle_alpha   90.00
_cell.angle_beta   90.00
_cell.angle_gamma   90.00
#
_symmetry.space_group_name_H-M   'P 1'
#
loop_
_entity.id
_entity.type
_entity.pdbx_description
1 polymer ?
#
loop_
_entity_poly.entity_id
_entity_poly.type
_entity_poly.pdbx_seq_one_letter_code
_entity_poly.pdbx_strand_id
1 'polypeptide(L)'
;NCLHPSYVTPLLKSIHKKLPKIPLIAYPNSGERYNAQIGRWENKDNCVPVVNYIRSWLELGVQFIGGCCRTDAEDIRKFRKHIDYWIQHEKKPIRPCSIDDRICCADLKL
;
A
#
# COMPACT_ATOMS: atom_id res chain seq x y z
N ASN A 1 8.99 -2.46 5.33
CA ASN A 1 8.05 -3.47 5.88
C ASN A 1 7.93 -3.29 7.39
N CYS A 2 6.96 -3.96 8.03
CA CYS A 2 6.80 -4.04 9.49
C CYS A 2 6.72 -2.69 10.24
N LEU A 3 6.26 -1.65 9.53
CA LEU A 3 5.97 -0.34 10.11
C LEU A 3 4.49 -0.28 10.49
N HIS A 4 4.13 0.67 11.36
CA HIS A 4 2.73 1.01 11.59
C HIS A 4 2.07 1.46 10.27
N PRO A 5 0.85 0.99 9.91
CA PRO A 5 0.20 1.28 8.63
C PRO A 5 0.13 2.77 8.27
N SER A 6 -0.07 3.64 9.26
CA SER A 6 -0.13 5.10 9.06
C SER A 6 1.16 5.71 8.48
N TYR A 7 2.31 5.07 8.65
CA TYR A 7 3.58 5.55 8.09
C TYR A 7 3.85 5.04 6.68
N VAL A 8 3.10 4.06 6.18
CA VAL A 8 3.38 3.42 4.88
C VAL A 8 3.18 4.42 3.74
N THR A 9 2.02 5.09 3.68
CA THR A 9 1.70 6.03 2.59
C THR A 9 2.69 7.20 2.48
N PRO A 10 3.05 7.94 3.56
CA PRO A 10 4.04 9.01 3.45
C PRO A 10 5.42 8.49 3.05
N LEU A 11 5.84 7.32 3.55
CA LEU A 11 7.11 6.69 3.17
C LEU A 11 7.13 6.35 1.67
N LEU A 12 6.10 5.65 1.18
CA LEU A 12 6.00 5.26 -0.23
C LEU A 12 5.96 6.48 -1.15
N LYS A 13 5.22 7.54 -0.80
CA LYS A 13 5.24 8.81 -1.55
C LYS A 13 6.64 9.39 -1.66
N SER A 14 7.41 9.37 -0.57
CA SER A 14 8.77 9.91 -0.56
C SER A 14 9.73 9.12 -1.45
N ILE A 15 9.58 7.80 -1.51
CA ILE A 15 10.38 6.91 -2.36
C ILE A 15 9.97 7.09 -3.81
N HIS A 16 8.67 7.00 -4.11
CA HIS A 16 8.13 7.11 -5.47
C HIS A 16 8.50 8.45 -6.13
N LYS A 17 8.48 9.55 -5.37
CA LYS A 17 8.91 10.87 -5.86
C LYS A 17 10.36 10.87 -6.37
N LYS A 18 11.25 10.12 -5.72
CA LYS A 18 12.68 10.05 -6.09
C LYS A 18 12.95 8.97 -7.14
N LEU A 19 12.20 7.88 -7.10
CA LEU A 19 12.44 6.66 -7.86
C LEU A 19 11.12 6.15 -8.48
N PRO A 20 10.54 6.88 -9.46
CA PRO A 20 9.18 6.62 -9.95
C PRO A 20 9.02 5.28 -10.67
N LYS A 21 10.13 4.72 -11.19
CA LYS A 21 10.14 3.45 -11.93
C LYS A 21 10.32 2.22 -11.04
N ILE A 22 10.68 2.39 -9.76
CA ILE A 22 10.90 1.25 -8.87
C ILE A 22 9.55 0.71 -8.40
N PRO A 23 9.26 -0.59 -8.60
CA PRO A 23 8.06 -1.22 -8.06
C PRO A 23 7.97 -1.08 -6.54
N LEU A 24 6.80 -0.67 -6.05
CA LEU A 24 6.56 -0.48 -4.62
C LEU A 24 5.88 -1.73 -4.02
N ILE A 25 6.28 -2.05 -2.79
CA ILE A 25 5.79 -3.19 -2.01
C ILE A 25 5.39 -2.70 -0.61
N ALA A 26 4.22 -3.10 -0.12
CA ALA A 26 3.70 -2.71 1.19
C ALA A 26 3.26 -3.93 2.03
N TYR A 27 3.90 -4.14 3.18
CA TYR A 27 3.51 -5.15 4.16
C TYR A 27 3.82 -4.66 5.58
N PRO A 28 2.91 -3.86 6.18
CA PRO A 28 3.06 -3.31 7.53
C PRO A 28 2.72 -4.35 8.61
N ASN A 29 2.91 -3.99 9.88
CA ASN A 29 2.27 -4.72 10.98
C ASN A 29 0.76 -4.40 11.04
N SER A 30 0.03 -5.01 11.98
CA SER A 30 -1.40 -4.78 12.23
C SER A 30 -1.77 -3.36 12.67
N GLY A 31 -0.79 -2.52 13.03
CA GLY A 31 -0.98 -1.24 13.72
C GLY A 31 -0.78 -1.32 15.23
N GLU A 32 -0.68 -2.51 15.82
CA GLU A 32 -0.29 -2.64 17.23
C GLU A 32 1.13 -2.07 17.44
N ARG A 33 1.38 -1.50 18.63
CA ARG A 33 2.73 -1.05 19.01
C ARG A 33 3.39 -2.11 19.89
N TYR A 34 4.59 -2.52 19.53
CA TYR A 34 5.39 -3.39 20.39
C TYR A 34 6.07 -2.56 21.47
N ASN A 35 5.81 -2.87 22.75
CA ASN A 35 6.49 -2.30 23.89
C ASN A 35 7.64 -3.22 24.32
N ALA A 36 8.87 -2.80 24.01
CA ALA A 36 10.07 -3.58 24.29
C ALA A 36 10.40 -3.70 25.80
N GLN A 37 9.93 -2.77 26.65
CA GLN A 37 10.20 -2.82 28.09
C GLN A 37 9.47 -3.98 28.76
N ILE A 38 8.27 -4.29 28.29
CA ILE A 38 7.42 -5.36 28.85
C ILE A 38 7.28 -6.57 27.92
N GLY A 39 7.89 -6.51 26.72
CA GLY A 39 7.89 -7.60 25.73
C GLY A 39 6.50 -7.94 25.17
N ARG A 40 5.60 -6.95 25.03
CA ARG A 40 4.21 -7.18 24.64
C ARG A 40 3.72 -6.20 23.57
N TRP A 41 2.72 -6.63 22.82
CA TRP A 41 1.97 -5.78 21.89
C TRP A 41 0.86 -5.05 22.64
N GLU A 42 0.69 -3.76 22.33
CA GLU A 42 -0.29 -2.87 22.94
C GLU A 42 -1.27 -2.32 21.89
N ASN A 43 -2.43 -1.86 22.37
CA ASN A 43 -3.41 -1.05 21.63
C ASN A 43 -4.16 -1.73 20.48
N LYS A 44 -4.31 -3.07 20.49
CA LYS A 44 -5.00 -3.81 19.43
C LYS A 44 -6.39 -3.26 19.08
N ASP A 45 -7.22 -2.97 20.07
CA ASP A 45 -8.62 -2.58 19.86
C ASP A 45 -8.76 -1.14 19.32
N ASN A 46 -7.70 -0.33 19.39
CA ASN A 46 -7.69 1.05 18.92
C ASN A 46 -7.01 1.20 17.55
N CYS A 47 -6.53 0.10 16.96
CA CYS A 47 -5.87 0.14 15.66
C CYS A 47 -6.90 0.34 14.54
N VAL A 48 -6.60 1.29 13.64
CA VAL A 48 -7.32 1.38 12.37
C VAL A 48 -6.97 0.14 11.53
N PRO A 49 -7.96 -0.61 11.03
CA PRO A 49 -7.71 -1.79 10.21
C PRO A 49 -6.83 -1.46 9.01
N VAL A 50 -5.83 -2.31 8.75
CA VAL A 50 -4.85 -2.13 7.66
C VAL A 50 -5.54 -1.96 6.30
N VAL A 51 -6.68 -2.64 6.08
CA VAL A 51 -7.47 -2.55 4.86
C VAL A 51 -7.87 -1.11 4.49
N ASN A 52 -8.04 -0.24 5.47
CA ASN A 52 -8.42 1.17 5.25
C ASN A 52 -7.31 2.00 4.59
N TYR A 53 -6.06 1.53 4.64
CA TYR A 53 -4.91 2.21 4.01
C TYR A 53 -4.65 1.73 2.58
N ILE A 54 -5.14 0.54 2.21
CA ILE A 54 -4.81 -0.14 0.96
C ILE A 54 -5.13 0.71 -0.27
N ARG A 55 -6.28 1.40 -0.29
CA ARG A 55 -6.65 2.27 -1.40
C ARG A 55 -5.55 3.29 -1.74
N SER A 56 -4.99 3.94 -0.72
CA SER A 56 -3.92 4.92 -0.92
C SER A 56 -2.63 4.30 -1.48
N TRP A 57 -2.39 3.01 -1.23
CA TRP A 57 -1.25 2.28 -1.76
C TRP A 57 -1.48 1.87 -3.22
N LEU A 58 -2.69 1.43 -3.54
CA LEU A 58 -3.11 1.13 -4.91
C LEU A 58 -3.02 2.37 -5.81
N GLU A 59 -3.45 3.52 -5.32
CA GLU A 59 -3.34 4.81 -6.02
C GLU A 59 -1.88 5.25 -6.26
N LEU A 60 -0.93 4.77 -5.45
CA LEU A 60 0.51 4.98 -5.63
C LEU A 60 1.17 3.93 -6.55
N GLY A 61 0.41 2.98 -7.08
CA GLY A 61 0.93 1.93 -7.96
C GLY A 61 1.64 0.79 -7.22
N VAL A 62 1.37 0.59 -5.92
CA VAL A 62 1.89 -0.58 -5.19
C VAL A 62 1.36 -1.87 -5.82
N GLN A 63 2.27 -2.78 -6.15
CA GLN A 63 1.93 -4.03 -6.84
C GLN A 63 1.79 -5.21 -5.88
N PHE A 64 2.51 -5.17 -4.76
CA PHE A 64 2.55 -6.26 -3.78
C PHE A 64 2.10 -5.75 -2.42
N ILE A 65 0.99 -6.28 -1.92
CA ILE A 65 0.38 -5.90 -0.65
C ILE A 65 0.26 -7.15 0.22
N GLY A 66 0.74 -7.06 1.46
CA GLY A 66 0.68 -8.15 2.43
C GLY A 66 0.66 -7.65 3.86
N GLY A 67 1.01 -8.55 4.79
CA GLY A 67 1.13 -8.27 6.22
C GLY A 67 2.47 -8.69 6.78
N CYS A 68 2.84 -8.13 7.92
CA CYS A 68 4.02 -8.47 8.71
C CYS A 68 3.56 -8.95 10.09
N CYS A 69 4.17 -8.46 11.17
CA CYS A 69 3.79 -8.80 12.53
C CYS A 69 2.29 -8.58 12.76
N ARG A 70 1.65 -9.62 13.30
CA ARG A 70 0.27 -9.59 13.81
C ARG A 70 -0.81 -9.40 12.75
N THR A 71 -0.46 -9.49 11.48
CA THR A 71 -1.43 -9.67 10.40
C THR A 71 -1.69 -11.17 10.22
N ASP A 72 -2.94 -11.56 10.11
CA ASP A 72 -3.32 -12.97 9.95
C ASP A 72 -4.06 -13.26 8.63
N ALA A 73 -4.51 -14.51 8.45
CA ALA A 73 -5.21 -14.94 7.24
C ALA A 73 -6.59 -14.28 7.06
N GLU A 74 -7.25 -13.81 8.12
CA GLU A 74 -8.50 -13.05 8.02
C GLU A 74 -8.22 -11.65 7.48
N ASP A 75 -7.14 -11.00 7.93
CA ASP A 75 -6.71 -9.72 7.37
C ASP A 75 -6.38 -9.85 5.88
N ILE A 76 -5.62 -10.87 5.48
CA ILE A 76 -5.29 -11.09 4.05
C ILE A 76 -6.56 -11.30 3.21
N ARG A 77 -7.57 -12.01 3.72
CA ARG A 77 -8.87 -12.15 3.04
C ARG A 77 -9.58 -10.81 2.88
N LYS A 78 -9.57 -9.95 3.90
CA LYS A 78 -10.11 -8.59 3.83
C LYS A 78 -9.35 -7.74 2.81
N PHE A 79 -8.02 -7.85 2.77
CA PHE A 79 -7.19 -7.12 1.80
C PHE A 79 -7.55 -7.54 0.37
N ARG A 80 -7.61 -8.85 0.11
CA ARG A 80 -7.99 -9.40 -1.20
C ARG A 80 -9.35 -8.89 -1.65
N LYS A 81 -10.38 -9.02 -0.79
CA LYS A 81 -11.74 -8.53 -1.07
C LYS A 81 -11.76 -7.04 -1.41
N HIS A 82 -11.02 -6.22 -0.66
CA HIS A 82 -10.96 -4.78 -0.91
C HIS A 82 -10.23 -4.44 -2.23
N ILE A 83 -9.13 -5.14 -2.54
CA ILE A 83 -8.39 -4.93 -3.79
C ILE A 83 -9.24 -5.38 -4.99
N ASP A 84 -9.96 -6.50 -4.90
CA ASP A 84 -10.87 -6.97 -5.97
C ASP A 84 -11.97 -5.95 -6.25
N TYR A 85 -12.59 -5.42 -5.18
CA TYR A 85 -13.58 -4.36 -5.30
C TYR A 85 -13.01 -3.14 -6.01
N TRP A 86 -11.81 -2.68 -5.61
CA TRP A 86 -11.15 -1.54 -6.24
C TRP A 86 -10.85 -1.77 -7.73
N ILE A 87 -10.32 -2.96 -8.09
CA ILE A 87 -10.03 -3.32 -9.49
C ILE A 87 -11.31 -3.27 -10.35
N GLN A 88 -12.42 -3.76 -9.82
CA GLN A 88 -13.69 -3.87 -10.56
C GLN A 88 -14.43 -2.54 -10.69
N HIS A 89 -14.35 -1.66 -9.69
CA HIS A 89 -15.25 -0.50 -9.58
C HIS A 89 -14.55 0.86 -9.59
N GLU A 90 -13.28 0.93 -9.18
CA GLU A 90 -12.63 2.21 -8.86
C GLU A 90 -11.33 2.46 -9.66
N LYS A 91 -10.72 1.41 -10.20
CA LYS A 91 -9.52 1.53 -11.03
C LYS A 91 -9.88 2.27 -12.32
N LYS A 92 -9.52 3.56 -12.38
CA LYS A 92 -9.63 4.33 -13.61
C LYS A 92 -8.82 3.63 -14.70
N PRO A 93 -9.35 3.47 -15.93
CA PRO A 93 -8.56 2.98 -17.04
C PRO A 93 -7.34 3.90 -17.17
N ILE A 94 -6.16 3.31 -17.33
CA ILE A 94 -4.95 4.03 -17.67
C ILE A 94 -5.28 4.75 -18.97
N ARG A 95 -5.47 6.08 -18.93
CA ARG A 95 -5.61 6.85 -20.16
C ARG A 95 -4.25 6.76 -20.84
N PRO A 96 -4.16 6.20 -22.06
CA PRO A 96 -2.93 6.35 -22.82
C PRO A 96 -2.65 7.85 -22.93
N CYS A 97 -1.39 8.23 -22.69
CA CYS A 97 -0.94 9.60 -22.87
C CYS A 97 -1.37 10.03 -24.28
N SER A 98 -2.14 11.12 -24.39
CA SER A 98 -2.59 11.60 -25.67
C SER A 98 -1.37 12.03 -26.48
N ILE A 99 -1.38 11.78 -27.80
CA ILE A 99 -0.24 12.09 -28.69
C ILE A 99 0.15 13.59 -28.66
N ASP A 100 -0.72 14.46 -28.14
CA ASP A 100 -0.47 15.89 -27.98
C ASP A 100 0.33 16.29 -26.72
N ASP A 101 0.48 15.39 -25.73
CA ASP A 101 1.29 15.63 -24.53
C ASP A 101 2.76 15.31 -24.80
N ARG A 102 3.41 16.16 -25.61
CA ARG A 102 4.78 16.02 -26.13
C ARG A 102 5.93 16.06 -25.09
N ILE A 103 5.73 15.56 -23.86
CA ILE A 103 6.77 15.61 -22.80
C ILE A 103 7.05 14.27 -22.08
N CYS A 104 6.26 13.19 -22.21
CA CYS A 104 6.50 11.99 -21.39
C CYS A 104 6.40 10.63 -22.12
N CYS A 105 6.94 10.53 -23.34
CA CYS A 105 7.05 9.26 -24.07
C CYS A 105 8.46 8.64 -24.05
N ALA A 106 9.27 8.96 -23.04
CA ALA A 106 10.38 8.07 -22.68
C ALA A 106 9.84 7.07 -21.65
N ASP A 107 10.06 5.77 -21.90
CA ASP A 107 9.84 4.64 -20.97
C ASP A 107 8.55 3.81 -21.06
N LEU A 108 7.94 3.69 -22.24
CA LEU A 108 7.19 2.49 -22.61
C LEU A 108 7.86 1.80 -23.80
N LYS A 109 8.94 1.06 -23.50
CA LYS A 109 9.42 -0.04 -24.33
C LYS A 109 9.59 -1.26 -23.42
N LEU A 110 8.62 -2.16 -23.52
CA LEU A 110 8.86 -3.60 -23.41
C LEU A 110 9.71 -4.03 -24.61
#